data_AF-A0A7S3N955-F1
#
_entry.id   AF-A0A7S3N955-F1
#
_cell.length_a   1.000
_cell.length_b   1.000
_cell.length_c   1.000
_cell.angle_alpha   90.00
_cell.angle_beta   90.00
_cell.angle_gamma   90.00
#
_symmetry.space_group_name_H-M   'P 1'
#
loop_
_entity.id
_entity.type
_entity.pdbx_description
1 polymer ?
#
loop_
_entity_poly.entity_id
_entity_poly.type
_entity_poly.pdbx_seq_one_letter_code
_entity_poly.pdbx_strand_id
1 'polypeptide(L)'
;MGDIQNAALGEIRIRELNDKLNELMREKGRWEERIRKLGGADLRIQGGKIFDYEEYRYYGVAKDLPKVRELEENDKPQAPVRNYEDLTRKVGYEYFGYNDQDSEELLAKEQALEAELRGKAIEEYKELKAKYRENTQK
;
A
#
# COMPACT_ATOMS: atom_id res chain seq x y z
N MET A 1 31.69 -25.21 -9.60
CA MET A 1 30.23 -25.11 -9.49
C MET A 1 29.62 -26.22 -8.64
N GLY A 2 30.08 -27.48 -8.72
CA GLY A 2 29.56 -28.56 -7.85
C GLY A 2 29.78 -28.30 -6.35
N ASP A 3 30.95 -27.79 -5.97
CA ASP A 3 31.27 -27.58 -4.55
C ASP A 3 30.43 -26.48 -3.89
N ILE A 4 30.06 -25.40 -4.60
CA ILE A 4 29.24 -24.32 -4.03
C ILE A 4 27.76 -24.69 -3.89
N GLN A 5 27.35 -25.81 -4.49
CA GLN A 5 26.02 -26.37 -4.35
C GLN A 5 25.93 -27.42 -3.23
N ASN A 6 27.08 -27.86 -2.70
CA ASN A 6 27.13 -28.84 -1.64
C ASN A 6 27.00 -28.17 -0.26
N ALA A 7 25.80 -28.22 0.31
CA ALA A 7 25.49 -27.64 1.61
C ALA A 7 26.16 -28.34 2.81
N ALA A 8 26.80 -29.50 2.60
CA ALA A 8 27.57 -30.18 3.64
C ALA A 8 28.96 -29.56 3.86
N LEU A 9 29.40 -28.63 3.02
CA LEU A 9 30.60 -27.84 3.27
C LEU A 9 30.31 -26.81 4.36
N GLY A 10 31.18 -26.72 5.36
CA GLY A 10 31.03 -25.74 6.44
C GLY A 10 30.96 -24.30 5.92
N GLU A 11 30.28 -23.43 6.67
CA GLU A 11 29.98 -22.05 6.27
C GLU A 11 31.22 -21.25 5.82
N ILE A 12 32.33 -21.39 6.54
CA ILE A 12 33.62 -20.73 6.24
C ILE A 12 34.08 -21.08 4.82
N ARG A 13 33.98 -22.36 4.46
CA ARG A 13 34.42 -22.84 3.15
C ARG A 13 33.51 -22.34 2.03
N ILE A 14 32.20 -22.26 2.28
CA ILE A 14 31.24 -21.69 1.33
C ILE A 14 31.57 -20.22 1.06
N ARG A 15 31.92 -19.44 2.09
CA ARG A 15 32.35 -18.03 1.94
C ARG A 15 33.62 -17.91 1.07
N GLU A 16 34.67 -18.68 1.38
CA GLU A 16 35.90 -18.68 0.58
C GLU A 16 35.66 -19.03 -0.89
N LEU A 17 34.78 -20.01 -1.15
CA LEU A 17 34.42 -20.42 -2.51
C LEU A 17 33.65 -19.32 -3.24
N ASN A 18 32.78 -18.60 -2.52
CA ASN A 18 32.02 -17.48 -3.07
C ASN A 18 32.94 -16.28 -3.40
N ASP A 19 33.93 -15.99 -2.54
CA ASP A 19 34.95 -14.97 -2.79
C ASP A 19 35.76 -15.29 -4.05
N LYS A 20 36.28 -16.51 -4.16
CA LYS A 20 37.01 -16.98 -5.35
C LYS A 20 36.15 -16.90 -6.61
N LEU A 21 34.87 -17.23 -6.51
CA LEU A 21 33.96 -17.15 -7.66
C LEU A 21 33.72 -15.71 -8.10
N ASN A 22 33.59 -14.77 -7.15
CA ASN A 22 33.47 -13.35 -7.46
C ASN A 22 34.74 -12.77 -8.10
N GLU A 23 35.92 -13.19 -7.65
CA GLU A 23 37.19 -12.82 -8.27
C GLU A 23 37.27 -13.29 -9.73
N LEU A 24 36.96 -14.57 -9.99
CA LEU A 24 36.93 -15.13 -11.34
C LEU A 24 35.91 -14.43 -12.24
N MET A 25 34.77 -14.03 -11.70
CA MET A 25 33.74 -13.33 -12.47
C MET A 25 34.15 -11.90 -12.84
N ARG A 26 34.90 -11.21 -11.98
CA ARG A 26 35.51 -9.91 -12.31
C ARG A 26 36.58 -10.05 -13.38
N GLU A 27 37.42 -11.08 -13.29
CA GLU A 27 38.39 -11.41 -14.34
C GLU A 27 37.70 -11.69 -15.66
N LYS A 28 36.67 -12.53 -15.67
CA LYS A 28 35.85 -12.82 -16.85
C LYS A 28 35.30 -11.52 -17.46
N GLY A 29 34.74 -10.63 -16.65
CA GLY A 29 34.22 -9.34 -17.13
C GLY A 29 35.30 -8.45 -17.77
N ARG A 30 36.51 -8.40 -17.20
CA ARG A 30 37.65 -7.68 -17.80
C ARG A 30 38.05 -8.29 -19.14
N TRP A 31 38.08 -9.62 -19.23
CA TRP A 31 38.38 -10.33 -20.47
C TRP A 31 37.32 -10.10 -21.55
N GLU A 32 36.03 -10.16 -21.18
CA GLU A 32 34.92 -9.88 -22.10
C GLU A 32 34.99 -8.45 -22.64
N GLU A 33 35.27 -7.47 -21.78
CA GLU A 33 35.48 -6.09 -22.23
C GLU A 33 36.69 -5.97 -23.15
N ARG A 34 37.79 -6.67 -22.87
CA ARG A 34 38.97 -6.66 -23.74
C ARG A 34 38.66 -7.26 -25.11
N ILE A 35 37.96 -8.38 -25.16
CA ILE A 35 37.54 -9.05 -26.40
C ILE A 35 36.65 -8.11 -27.22
N ARG A 36 35.68 -7.45 -26.59
CA ARG A 36 34.81 -6.46 -27.22
C ARG A 36 35.61 -5.27 -27.79
N LYS A 37 36.59 -4.74 -27.03
CA LYS A 37 37.47 -3.65 -27.50
C LYS A 37 38.33 -4.04 -28.71
N LEU A 38 38.66 -5.33 -28.84
CA LEU A 38 39.40 -5.87 -29.97
C LEU A 38 38.49 -6.21 -31.17
N GLY A 39 37.20 -5.88 -31.12
CA GLY A 39 36.24 -6.17 -32.19
C GLY A 39 35.67 -7.59 -32.17
N GLY A 40 35.84 -8.33 -31.07
CA GLY A 40 35.26 -9.65 -30.88
C GLY A 40 33.77 -9.62 -30.51
N ALA A 41 33.14 -10.79 -30.52
CA ALA A 41 31.73 -10.96 -30.15
C ALA A 41 31.47 -10.55 -28.68
N ASP A 42 30.27 -10.02 -28.41
CA ASP A 42 29.86 -9.72 -27.04
C ASP A 42 29.52 -11.03 -26.29
N LEU A 43 30.39 -11.40 -25.35
CA LEU A 43 30.28 -12.62 -24.56
C LEU A 43 29.60 -12.41 -23.21
N ARG A 44 29.00 -11.23 -22.98
CA ARG A 44 28.17 -10.97 -21.80
C ARG A 44 26.92 -11.83 -21.86
N ILE A 45 27.06 -13.07 -21.40
CA ILE A 45 25.93 -13.97 -21.21
C ILE A 45 25.04 -13.34 -20.15
N GLN A 46 23.78 -13.11 -20.49
CA GLN A 46 22.74 -12.70 -19.56
C GLN A 46 22.58 -13.85 -18.53
N GLY A 47 23.33 -13.75 -17.44
CA GLY A 47 23.29 -14.74 -16.37
C GLY A 47 21.89 -14.82 -15.78
N GLY A 48 21.50 -16.01 -15.31
CA GLY A 48 20.22 -16.22 -14.61
C GLY A 48 20.08 -15.32 -13.37
N LYS A 49 18.95 -15.41 -12.67
CA LYS A 49 18.65 -14.61 -11.46
C LYS A 49 19.66 -14.89 -10.34
N ILE A 50 20.76 -14.14 -10.31
CA ILE A 50 21.73 -14.17 -9.23
C ILE A 50 21.43 -12.99 -8.28
N PHE A 51 21.59 -13.23 -6.99
CA PHE A 51 21.39 -12.18 -5.99
C PHE A 51 22.65 -11.31 -5.97
N ASP A 52 22.47 -10.03 -6.25
CA ASP A 52 23.53 -9.04 -6.39
C ASP A 52 23.33 -7.98 -5.31
N TYR A 53 24.32 -7.79 -4.45
CA TYR A 53 24.34 -6.73 -3.44
C TYR A 53 25.62 -5.91 -3.61
N GLU A 54 25.52 -4.60 -3.86
CA GLU A 54 26.66 -3.67 -3.95
C GLU A 54 27.88 -4.24 -4.73
N GLU A 55 27.65 -4.87 -5.89
CA GLU A 55 28.71 -5.45 -6.74
C GLU A 55 29.36 -6.76 -6.24
N TYR A 56 28.78 -7.39 -5.22
CA TYR A 56 29.14 -8.72 -4.74
C TYR A 56 27.99 -9.71 -4.93
N ARG A 57 28.30 -10.89 -5.47
CA ARG A 57 27.30 -11.84 -5.93
C ARG A 57 27.36 -13.13 -5.12
N TYR A 58 26.21 -13.66 -4.73
CA TYR A 58 26.11 -14.90 -3.98
C TYR A 58 25.53 -16.03 -4.85
N TYR A 59 26.26 -17.14 -4.93
CA TYR A 59 25.92 -18.26 -5.83
C TYR A 59 25.50 -19.51 -5.04
N GLY A 60 24.47 -20.21 -5.51
CA GLY A 60 24.04 -21.48 -4.92
C GLY A 60 23.75 -21.37 -3.42
N VAL A 61 24.36 -22.26 -2.63
CA VAL A 61 24.17 -22.33 -1.16
C VAL A 61 24.71 -21.07 -0.46
N ALA A 62 25.60 -20.31 -1.08
CA ALA A 62 26.08 -19.05 -0.49
C ALA A 62 24.96 -18.00 -0.32
N LYS A 63 23.82 -18.14 -1.00
CA LYS A 63 22.63 -17.29 -0.78
C LYS A 63 21.95 -17.57 0.56
N ASP A 64 22.07 -18.79 1.08
CA ASP A 64 21.46 -19.20 2.36
C ASP A 64 22.30 -18.81 3.59
N LEU A 65 23.42 -18.11 3.39
CA LEU A 65 24.21 -17.57 4.49
C LEU A 65 23.35 -16.62 5.34
N PRO A 66 23.41 -16.68 6.69
CA PRO A 66 22.52 -15.89 7.56
C PRO A 66 22.51 -14.40 7.22
N LYS A 67 23.70 -13.81 7.03
CA LYS A 67 23.87 -12.40 6.66
C LYS A 67 23.21 -12.04 5.33
N VAL A 68 23.25 -12.94 4.34
CA VAL A 68 22.69 -12.68 3.00
C VAL A 68 21.17 -12.74 3.06
N ARG A 69 20.63 -13.68 3.83
CA ARG A 69 19.18 -13.78 4.08
C ARG A 69 18.64 -12.53 4.77
N GLU A 70 19.35 -12.01 5.77
CA GLU A 70 19.00 -10.73 6.42
C GLU A 70 19.01 -9.56 5.43
N LEU A 71 20.00 -9.50 4.52
CA LEU A 71 20.05 -8.46 3.49
C LEU A 71 18.88 -8.60 2.49
N GLU A 72 18.58 -9.82 2.05
CA GLU A 72 17.45 -10.08 1.14
C GLU A 72 16.10 -9.77 1.81
N GLU A 73 15.97 -9.98 3.11
CA GLU A 73 14.75 -9.62 3.84
C GLU A 73 14.58 -8.11 4.00
N ASN A 74 15.67 -7.38 4.24
CA ASN A 74 15.65 -5.91 4.32
C ASN A 74 15.44 -5.24 2.97
N ASP A 75 15.95 -5.83 1.88
CA ASP A 75 15.84 -5.29 0.52
C ASP A 75 14.51 -5.64 -0.16
N LYS A 76 13.69 -6.51 0.46
CA LYS A 76 12.33 -6.73 -0.02
C LYS A 76 11.58 -5.40 0.03
N PRO A 77 10.99 -4.95 -1.10
CA PRO A 77 10.23 -3.71 -1.11
C PRO A 77 9.12 -3.84 -0.06
N GLN A 78 9.15 -2.96 0.94
CA GLN A 78 8.08 -2.89 1.93
C GLN A 78 6.77 -2.69 1.18
N ALA A 79 5.73 -3.43 1.58
CA ALA A 79 4.42 -3.26 0.98
C ALA A 79 4.04 -1.76 1.04
N PRO A 80 3.46 -1.19 -0.03
CA PRO A 80 3.13 0.22 -0.05
C PRO A 80 2.21 0.53 1.14
N VAL A 81 2.67 1.39 2.05
CA VAL A 81 1.85 1.89 3.14
C VAL A 81 0.73 2.71 2.52
N ARG A 82 -0.53 2.41 2.85
CA ARG A 82 -1.67 3.18 2.34
C ARG A 82 -1.55 4.62 2.82
N ASN A 83 -1.46 5.57 1.89
CA ASN A 83 -1.46 6.99 2.22
C ASN A 83 -2.88 7.41 2.67
N TYR A 84 -2.97 8.48 3.48
CA TYR A 84 -4.24 9.10 3.84
C TYR A 84 -5.11 9.38 2.61
N GLU A 85 -4.50 9.85 1.51
CA GLU A 85 -5.18 10.07 0.23
C GLU A 85 -5.81 8.80 -0.37
N ASP A 86 -5.17 7.64 -0.22
CA ASP A 86 -5.71 6.37 -0.73
C ASP A 86 -6.88 5.86 0.12
N LEU A 87 -6.91 6.25 1.40
CA LEU A 87 -8.00 5.95 2.31
C LEU A 87 -9.19 6.88 2.04
N THR A 88 -8.95 8.19 1.95
CA THR A 88 -10.01 9.18 1.71
C THR A 88 -10.62 9.09 0.32
N ARG A 89 -9.84 8.70 -0.71
CA ARG A 89 -10.37 8.48 -2.07
C ARG A 89 -11.46 7.40 -2.12
N LYS A 90 -11.48 6.47 -1.17
CA LYS A 90 -12.51 5.41 -1.08
C LYS A 90 -13.73 5.81 -0.26
N VAL A 91 -13.67 6.94 0.43
CA VAL A 91 -14.77 7.47 1.24
C VAL A 91 -15.61 8.37 0.33
N GLY A 92 -16.81 7.89 -0.02
CA GLY A 92 -17.76 8.64 -0.86
C GLY A 92 -18.54 9.71 -0.09
N TYR A 93 -19.32 10.52 -0.82
CA TYR A 93 -20.21 11.55 -0.26
C TYR A 93 -21.21 11.00 0.77
N GLU A 94 -21.58 9.73 0.63
CA GLU A 94 -22.46 8.99 1.56
C GLU A 94 -21.93 9.00 3.00
N TYR A 95 -20.61 8.89 3.19
CA TYR A 95 -20.00 8.91 4.53
C TYR A 95 -20.22 10.24 5.25
N PHE A 96 -20.36 11.33 4.49
CA PHE A 96 -20.61 12.67 5.02
C PHE A 96 -22.11 13.03 5.06
N GLY A 97 -23.01 12.10 4.71
CA GLY A 97 -24.46 12.30 4.79
C GLY A 97 -25.04 13.25 3.74
N TYR A 98 -24.31 13.56 2.66
CA TYR A 98 -24.77 14.49 1.62
C TYR A 98 -26.01 13.99 0.85
N ASN A 99 -26.31 12.69 0.86
CA ASN A 99 -27.47 12.12 0.16
C ASN A 99 -28.71 11.98 1.06
N ASP A 100 -28.59 12.17 2.38
CA ASP A 100 -29.68 11.88 3.32
C ASP A 100 -30.61 13.09 3.56
N GLN A 101 -30.21 14.28 3.12
CA GLN A 101 -30.92 15.54 3.42
C GLN A 101 -32.27 15.68 2.70
N ASP A 102 -32.44 15.04 1.54
CA ASP A 102 -33.69 15.08 0.75
C ASP A 102 -34.28 13.68 0.57
N SER A 103 -34.00 12.76 1.50
CA SER A 103 -34.59 11.42 1.46
C SER A 103 -36.12 11.51 1.61
N GLU A 104 -36.85 10.75 0.78
CA GLU A 104 -38.32 10.69 0.83
C GLU A 104 -38.83 10.32 2.24
N GLU A 105 -38.07 9.51 2.98
CA GLU A 105 -38.39 9.15 4.37
C GLU A 105 -38.30 10.35 5.32
N LEU A 106 -37.28 11.19 5.17
CA LEU A 106 -37.09 12.39 5.98
C LEU A 106 -38.21 13.39 5.69
N LEU A 107 -38.52 13.61 4.41
CA LEU A 107 -39.56 14.53 3.97
C LEU A 107 -40.95 14.16 4.52
N ALA A 108 -41.29 12.87 4.53
CA ALA A 108 -42.55 12.40 5.09
C ALA A 108 -42.65 12.64 6.62
N LYS A 109 -41.55 12.45 7.35
CA LYS A 109 -41.47 12.74 8.78
C LYS A 109 -41.60 14.23 9.06
N GLU A 110 -40.96 15.08 8.27
CA GLU A 110 -41.05 16.54 8.39
C GLU A 110 -42.47 17.04 8.14
N GLN A 111 -43.14 16.56 7.09
CA GLN A 111 -44.52 16.93 6.79
C GLN A 111 -45.50 16.53 7.90
N ALA A 112 -45.35 15.31 8.46
CA ALA A 112 -46.19 14.85 9.55
C ALA A 112 -46.03 15.72 10.80
N LEU A 113 -44.78 16.06 11.16
CA LEU A 113 -44.46 16.93 12.29
C LEU A 113 -44.98 18.36 12.06
N GLU A 114 -44.81 18.90 10.85
CA GLU A 114 -45.28 20.23 10.49
C GLU A 114 -46.81 20.34 10.62
N ALA A 115 -47.55 19.32 10.18
CA ALA A 115 -49.00 19.28 10.31
C ALA A 115 -49.44 19.28 11.79
N GLU A 116 -48.76 18.52 12.65
CA GLU A 116 -49.03 18.49 14.09
C GLU A 116 -48.77 19.87 14.74
N LEU A 117 -47.63 20.48 14.44
CA LEU A 117 -47.25 21.79 14.96
C LEU A 117 -48.21 22.89 14.48
N ARG A 118 -48.60 22.87 13.20
CA ARG A 118 -49.62 23.79 12.65
C ARG A 118 -50.95 23.61 13.37
N GLY A 119 -51.37 22.37 13.65
CA GLY A 119 -52.58 22.07 14.42
C GLY A 119 -52.55 22.74 15.79
N LYS A 120 -51.49 22.53 16.57
CA LYS A 120 -51.30 23.14 17.90
C LYS A 120 -51.32 24.67 17.84
N ALA A 121 -50.58 25.27 16.90
CA ALA A 121 -50.54 26.73 16.73
C ALA A 121 -51.92 27.32 16.39
N ILE A 122 -52.73 26.61 15.59
CA ILE A 122 -54.10 27.04 15.26
C ILE A 122 -55.00 26.96 16.50
N GLU A 123 -54.88 25.93 17.33
CA GLU A 123 -55.64 25.81 18.57
C GLU A 123 -55.29 26.92 19.56
N GLU A 124 -54.00 27.13 19.81
CA GLU A 124 -53.51 28.24 20.65
C GLU A 124 -54.03 29.59 20.16
N TYR A 125 -54.01 29.83 18.83
CA TYR A 125 -54.56 31.05 18.24
C TYR A 125 -56.07 31.20 18.46
N LYS A 126 -56.83 30.11 18.32
CA LYS A 126 -58.28 30.10 18.57
C LYS A 126 -58.58 30.41 20.04
N GLU A 127 -57.85 29.81 20.98
CA GLU A 127 -57.98 30.08 22.41
C GLU A 127 -57.65 31.54 22.75
N LEU A 128 -56.55 32.06 22.21
CA LEU A 128 -56.16 33.46 22.39
C LEU A 128 -57.28 34.38 21.90
N LYS A 129 -57.79 34.13 20.69
CA LYS A 129 -58.86 34.91 20.05
C LYS A 129 -60.19 34.81 20.81
N ALA A 130 -60.49 33.68 21.46
CA ALA A 130 -61.65 33.53 22.32
C ALA A 130 -61.51 34.38 23.59
N LYS A 131 -60.36 34.30 24.28
CA LYS A 131 -60.04 35.12 25.46
C LYS A 131 -60.12 36.63 25.15
N TYR A 132 -59.59 37.06 24.00
CA TYR A 132 -59.70 38.46 23.56
C TYR A 132 -61.15 38.90 23.35
N ARG A 133 -62.00 38.04 22.76
CA ARG A 133 -63.43 38.35 22.54
C ARG A 133 -64.23 38.42 23.83
N GLU A 134 -63.97 37.52 24.79
CA GLU A 134 -64.62 37.57 26.11
C GLU A 134 -64.22 38.83 26.90
N ASN A 135 -62.96 39.26 26.79
CA ASN A 135 -62.49 40.49 27.43
C ASN A 135 -62.99 41.79 26.77
N THR A 136 -63.51 41.74 25.54
CA THR A 136 -64.10 42.93 24.86
C THR A 136 -65.61 43.05 25.06
N GLN A 137 -66.27 42.02 25.62
CA GLN A 137 -67.71 42.01 25.88
C GLN A 137 -68.07 42.26 27.36
N LYS A 138 -67.07 42.39 28.26
CA LYS A 138 -67.22 42.90 29.62
C LYS A 138 -66.87 44.39 29.66
#